data_AF-A0A350EU66-F1
#
_entry.id   AF-A0A350EU66-F1
#
_cell.length_a   1.000
_cell.length_b   1.000
_cell.length_c   1.000
_cell.angle_alpha   90.00
_cell.angle_beta   90.00
_cell.angle_gamma   90.00
#
_symmetry.space_group_name_H-M   'P 1'
#
loop_
_entity.id
_entity.type
_entity.pdbx_description
1 polymer ?
#
loop_
_entity_poly.entity_id
_entity_poly.type
_entity_poly.pdbx_seq_one_letter_code
_entity_poly.pdbx_strand_id
1 'polypeptide(L)' 'NRRPAFGLGIVKQSEANAVEVADAVKAEVERIKPRLPPGVNVEVAYDSSTYVKKAIAEVQETVFIAFGLVMLVML' A
#
# COMPACT_ATOMS: atom_id res chain seq x y z
N ASN A 1 12.86 17.18 -1.31
CA ASN A 1 12.37 18.42 -0.66
C ASN A 1 13.42 19.24 0.13
N ARG A 2 14.75 19.05 -0.06
CA ARG A 2 15.85 19.83 0.58
C ARG A 2 15.70 20.13 2.10
N ARG A 3 14.93 19.32 2.82
CA ARG A 3 14.77 19.37 4.28
C ARG A 3 15.63 18.27 4.90
N PRO A 4 16.21 18.48 6.10
CA PRO A 4 16.86 17.40 6.83
C PRO A 4 15.89 16.22 6.99
N ALA A 5 16.31 15.04 6.55
CA ALA A 5 15.49 13.84 6.57
C ALA A 5 16.34 12.63 6.98
N PHE A 6 15.71 11.70 7.67
CA PHE A 6 16.28 10.39 7.99
C PHE A 6 15.49 9.31 7.25
N GLY A 7 16.18 8.40 6.59
CA GLY A 7 15.56 7.30 5.85
C GLY A 7 15.49 6.04 6.72
N LEU A 8 14.32 5.42 6.81
CA LEU A 8 14.15 4.10 7.40
C LEU A 8 13.68 3.12 6.31
N GLY A 9 14.48 2.08 6.06
CA GLY A 9 14.12 1.00 5.16
C GLY A 9 13.41 -0.12 5.91
N ILE A 10 12.24 -0.54 5.43
CA ILE A 10 11.51 -1.67 5.99
C ILE A 10 11.44 -2.76 4.93
N VAL A 11 11.88 -3.95 5.28
CA VAL A 11 11.85 -5.14 4.42
C VAL A 11 10.97 -6.19 5.05
N LYS A 12 10.08 -6.78 4.23
CA LYS A 12 9.27 -7.92 4.68
C LYS A 12 10.17 -9.13 4.93
N GLN A 13 9.74 -10.01 5.82
CA GLN A 13 10.34 -11.34 5.94
C GLN A 13 10.02 -12.19 4.69
N SER A 14 10.84 -13.20 4.39
CA SER A 14 10.76 -13.98 3.14
C SER A 14 9.36 -14.50 2.83
N GLU A 15 8.69 -15.08 3.82
CA GLU A 15 7.35 -15.68 3.66
C GLU A 15 6.19 -14.72 3.96
N ALA A 16 6.48 -13.52 4.46
CA ALA A 16 5.44 -12.56 4.83
C ALA A 16 4.78 -11.94 3.59
N ASN A 17 3.46 -11.68 3.70
CA ASN A 17 2.70 -10.96 2.70
C ASN A 17 3.12 -9.48 2.67
N ALA A 18 3.57 -8.99 1.50
CA ALA A 18 4.07 -7.63 1.35
C ALA A 18 3.00 -6.56 1.63
N VAL A 19 1.75 -6.82 1.23
CA VAL A 19 0.62 -5.89 1.42
C VAL A 19 0.28 -5.78 2.90
N GLU A 20 0.17 -6.91 3.57
CA GLU A 20 -0.14 -6.97 5.00
C GLU A 20 0.95 -6.28 5.85
N VAL A 21 2.23 -6.56 5.55
CA VAL A 21 3.35 -5.90 6.24
C VAL A 21 3.31 -4.40 6.03
N ALA A 22 3.06 -3.93 4.80
CA ALA A 22 2.98 -2.49 4.53
C ALA A 22 1.81 -1.83 5.29
N ASP A 23 0.68 -2.50 5.41
CA ASP A 23 -0.48 -1.99 6.16
C ASP A 23 -0.21 -1.97 7.66
N ALA A 24 0.44 -3.00 8.21
CA ALA A 24 0.87 -3.04 9.60
C ALA A 24 1.86 -1.91 9.92
N VAL A 25 2.83 -1.66 9.03
CA VAL A 25 3.78 -0.56 9.16
C VAL A 25 3.06 0.79 9.16
N LYS A 26 2.11 1.02 8.25
CA LYS A 26 1.34 2.28 8.21
C LYS A 26 0.53 2.47 9.50
N ALA A 27 -0.09 1.41 10.00
CA ALA A 27 -0.82 1.46 11.26
C ALA A 27 0.10 1.79 12.45
N GLU A 28 1.30 1.20 12.47
CA GLU A 28 2.31 1.49 13.49
C GLU A 28 2.80 2.93 13.42
N VAL A 29 3.06 3.44 12.21
CA VAL A 29 3.46 4.83 11.97
C VAL A 29 2.40 5.79 12.50
N GLU A 30 1.12 5.57 12.19
CA GLU A 30 0.03 6.41 12.71
C GLU A 30 -0.10 6.30 14.24
N ARG A 31 0.22 5.15 14.84
CA ARG A 31 0.22 4.97 16.30
C ARG A 31 1.34 5.76 17.00
N ILE A 32 2.52 5.85 16.39
CA ILE A 32 3.66 6.58 16.98
C ILE A 32 3.63 8.07 16.68
N LYS A 33 2.95 8.48 15.61
CA LYS A 33 2.86 9.88 15.14
C LYS A 33 2.50 10.90 16.23
N PRO A 34 1.57 10.64 17.17
CA PRO A 34 1.25 11.59 18.24
C PRO A 34 2.37 11.75 19.28
N ARG A 35 3.31 10.81 19.35
CA ARG A 35 4.44 10.82 20.28
C ARG A 35 5.68 11.51 19.69
N LEU A 36 5.61 11.92 18.43
CA LEU A 36 6.73 12.57 17.76
C LEU A 36 6.90 14.02 18.25
N PRO A 37 8.14 14.52 18.35
CA PRO A 37 8.40 15.91 18.68
C PRO A 37 7.76 16.87 17.66
N PRO A 38 7.41 18.09 18.07
CA PRO A 38 6.89 19.10 17.17
C PRO A 38 7.88 19.37 16.02
N GLY A 39 7.37 19.36 14.78
CA GLY A 39 8.17 19.57 13.57
C GLY A 39 8.72 18.31 12.91
N VAL A 40 8.54 17.12 13.52
CA VAL A 40 8.89 15.83 12.91
C VAL A 40 7.68 15.26 12.16
N ASN A 41 7.83 15.03 10.86
CA ASN A 41 6.83 14.36 10.03
C ASN A 41 7.39 13.05 9.48
N VAL A 42 6.55 12.01 9.47
CA VAL A 42 6.87 10.74 8.83
C VAL A 42 6.10 10.67 7.51
N GLU A 43 6.83 10.50 6.42
CA GLU A 43 6.27 10.36 5.08
C GLU A 43 6.78 9.05 4.48
N VAL A 44 5.91 8.37 3.74
CA VAL A 44 6.28 7.16 3.01
C VAL A 44 6.90 7.58 1.69
N ALA A 45 8.23 7.45 1.58
CA ALA A 45 8.97 7.79 0.37
C ALA A 45 8.79 6.76 -0.76
N TYR A 46 8.68 5.48 -0.41
CA TYR A 46 8.50 4.38 -1.35
C TYR A 46 7.75 3.23 -0.68
N ASP A 47 6.77 2.66 -1.38
CA ASP A 47 5.98 1.52 -0.93
C ASP A 47 5.63 0.62 -2.11
N SER A 48 6.30 -0.53 -2.19
CA SER A 48 6.08 -1.53 -3.24
C SER A 48 4.71 -2.20 -3.15
N SER A 49 4.06 -2.21 -1.98
CA SER A 49 2.72 -2.80 -1.81
C SER A 49 1.66 -2.05 -2.61
N THR A 50 1.86 -0.75 -2.84
CA THR A 50 0.94 0.08 -3.64
C THR A 50 0.82 -0.45 -5.07
N TYR A 51 1.93 -0.89 -5.66
CA TYR A 51 1.94 -1.48 -7.00
C TYR A 51 1.16 -2.80 -7.03
N VAL A 52 1.38 -3.66 -6.02
CA VAL A 52 0.67 -4.94 -5.90
C VAL A 52 -0.84 -4.73 -5.72
N LYS A 53 -1.25 -3.80 -4.85
CA LYS A 53 -2.66 -3.45 -4.64
C LYS A 53 -3.32 -2.96 -5.92
N LYS A 54 -2.62 -2.12 -6.69
CA LYS A 54 -3.12 -1.62 -7.98
C LYS A 54 -3.30 -2.74 -8.99
N ALA A 55 -2.33 -3.64 -9.11
CA ALA A 55 -2.43 -4.79 -10.01
C ALA A 55 -3.61 -5.71 -9.65
N ILE A 56 -3.86 -5.94 -8.35
CA ILE A 56 -5.03 -6.70 -7.89
C ILE A 56 -6.33 -6.00 -8.29
N ALA A 57 -6.42 -4.68 -8.09
CA ALA A 57 -7.60 -3.91 -8.46
C ALA A 57 -7.89 -3.96 -9.97
N GLU A 58 -6.87 -3.86 -10.81
CA GLU A 58 -6.99 -3.97 -12.27
C GLU A 58 -7.48 -5.37 -12.70
N VAL A 59 -6.98 -6.43 -12.06
CA VAL A 59 -7.46 -7.81 -12.30
C VAL A 59 -8.94 -7.93 -11.89
N GLN A 60 -9.32 -7.39 -10.74
CA GLN A 60 -10.71 -7.39 -10.28
C GLN A 60 -11.63 -6.64 -11.26
N GLU A 61 -11.23 -5.46 -11.71
CA GLU A 61 -11.97 -4.68 -12.71
C GLU A 61 -12.17 -5.48 -14.00
N THR A 62 -11.10 -6.10 -14.51
CA THR A 62 -11.16 -6.93 -15.72
C THR A 62 -12.11 -8.11 -15.56
N VAL A 63 -12.11 -8.76 -14.39
CA VAL A 63 -13.03 -9.87 -14.09
C VAL A 63 -14.48 -9.39 -14.08
N PHE A 64 -14.78 -8.24 -13.49
CA PHE A 64 -16.14 -7.69 -13.47
C PHE A 64 -16.62 -7.30 -14.87
N ILE A 65 -15.75 -6.67 -15.69
CA ILE A 65 -16.07 -6.34 -17.08
C ILE A 65 -16.35 -7.63 -17.87
N ALA A 66 -15.47 -8.63 -17.78
CA ALA A 66 -15.64 -9.90 -18.47
C ALA A 66 -16.95 -10.60 -18.07
N PHE A 67 -17.25 -10.66 -16.77
CA PHE A 67 -18.49 -11.22 -16.26
C PHE A 67 -19.73 -10.47 -16.79
N GLY A 68 -19.69 -9.13 -16.76
CA GLY A 68 -20.76 -8.29 -17.32
C GLY A 68 -20.99 -8.53 -18.82
N LEU A 69 -19.91 -8.68 -19.59
CA LEU A 69 -19.98 -8.99 -21.02
C LEU A 69 -20.60 -10.37 -21.28
N VAL A 70 -20.25 -11.39 -20.48
CA VAL A 70 -20.86 -12.73 -20.60
C VAL A 70 -22.36 -12.66 -20.35
N MET A 71 -22.79 -11.99 -19.27
CA MET A 71 -24.22 -11.81 -18.98
C MET A 71 -24.96 -11.10 -20.11
N LEU A 72 -24.35 -10.07 -20.72
CA LEU A 72 -24.95 -9.32 -21.81
C LEU A 72 -25.18 -10.15 -23.07
N VAL A 73 -24.29 -11.11 -23.36
CA VAL A 73 -24.40 -11.97 -24.56
C VAL A 73 -25.39 -13.12 -24.37
N MET A 74 -25.52 -13.63 -23.14
CA MET A 74 -26.38 -14.79 -22.86
C MET A 74 -27.87 -14.44 -22.67
N LEU A 75 -28.17 -13.18 -22.34
CA LEU A 75 -29.53 -12.65 -22.15
C LEU A 75 -30.09 -12.10 -23.46
#